data_AF-A0A0Q5QAU8-F1
#
_entry.id   AF-A0A0Q5QAU8-F1
#
_cell.length_a   1.000
_cell.length_b   1.000
_cell.length_c   1.000
_cell.angle_alpha   90.00
_cell.angle_beta   90.00
_cell.angle_gamma   90.00
#
_symmetry.space_group_name_H-M   'P 1'
#
loop_
_entity.id
_entity.type
_entity.pdbx_description
1 polymer ?
#
loop_
_entity_poly.entity_id
_entity_poly.type
_entity_poly.pdbx_seq_one_letter_code
_entity_poly.pdbx_strand_id
1 'polypeptide(L)'
;MVAKRTPAADVRAALIAAGHRVLVEHGVAGLTVRAVAAEAGVAPMGVYNHLDGKDGLVGAIVSDGFDRLRTYLTAVVDTDARTRFRASGRAYRRFAQDNPTLYRLMFSPDCDLGGEAGLLALSSLTEIIRYAQASGIVRADDPFELTLSVWSCVHGAVSLELDASSPIPVDRDAVYESILDVIERGVAPT
;
A
#
# COMPACT_ATOMS: atom_id res chain seq x y z
N MET A 1 7.19 17.32 -39.98
CA MET A 1 7.50 16.40 -38.86
C MET A 1 6.20 15.77 -38.40
N VAL A 2 6.01 14.47 -38.62
CA VAL A 2 4.81 13.76 -38.15
C VAL A 2 4.97 13.54 -36.64
N ALA A 3 4.05 14.09 -35.84
CA ALA A 3 4.02 13.84 -34.41
C ALA A 3 3.87 12.33 -34.18
N LYS A 4 4.88 11.72 -33.57
CA LYS A 4 4.87 10.30 -33.21
C LYS A 4 3.77 10.11 -32.17
N ARG A 5 2.69 9.40 -32.53
CA ARG A 5 1.60 9.06 -31.59
C ARG A 5 2.21 8.33 -30.40
N THR A 6 2.04 8.89 -29.20
CA THR A 6 2.38 8.21 -27.95
C THR A 6 1.60 6.89 -27.87
N PRO A 7 2.26 5.74 -27.69
CA PRO A 7 1.60 4.45 -27.49
C PRO A 7 0.52 4.49 -26.41
N ALA A 8 -0.57 3.74 -26.59
CA ALA A 8 -1.69 3.70 -25.65
C ALA A 8 -1.29 3.30 -24.21
N ALA A 9 -0.32 2.39 -24.07
CA ALA A 9 0.22 1.98 -22.76
C ALA A 9 0.93 3.14 -22.05
N ASP A 10 1.66 3.97 -22.81
CA ASP A 10 2.35 5.15 -22.28
C ASP A 10 1.35 6.21 -21.82
N VAL A 11 0.18 6.31 -22.47
CA VAL A 11 -0.90 7.22 -22.04
C VAL A 11 -1.55 6.75 -20.74
N ARG A 12 -1.86 5.44 -20.60
CA ARG A 12 -2.43 4.92 -19.35
C ARG A 12 -1.48 5.13 -18.16
N ALA A 13 -0.20 4.82 -18.34
CA ALA A 13 0.82 5.05 -17.31
C ALA A 13 0.97 6.54 -16.97
N ALA A 14 0.99 7.42 -17.98
CA ALA A 14 1.05 8.88 -17.76
C ALA A 14 -0.17 9.41 -16.99
N LEU A 15 -1.37 8.90 -17.28
CA LEU A 15 -2.60 9.25 -16.57
C LEU A 15 -2.55 8.81 -15.09
N ILE A 16 -2.06 7.61 -14.80
CA ILE A 16 -1.89 7.13 -13.41
C ILE A 16 -0.86 8.01 -12.69
N ALA A 17 0.29 8.27 -13.30
CA ALA A 17 1.33 9.14 -12.73
C ALA A 17 0.82 10.56 -12.46
N ALA A 18 0.06 11.15 -13.38
CA ALA A 18 -0.62 12.43 -13.19
C ALA A 18 -1.65 12.36 -12.06
N GLY A 19 -2.41 11.27 -11.98
CA GLY A 19 -3.35 11.00 -10.89
C GLY A 19 -2.67 10.99 -9.52
N HIS A 20 -1.50 10.36 -9.39
CA HIS A 20 -0.72 10.42 -8.14
C HIS A 20 -0.29 11.85 -7.79
N ARG A 21 0.14 12.66 -8.76
CA ARG A 21 0.53 14.06 -8.50
C ARG A 21 -0.66 14.89 -8.03
N VAL A 22 -1.79 14.80 -8.73
CA VAL A 22 -3.05 15.44 -8.32
C VAL A 22 -3.49 14.97 -6.93
N LEU A 23 -3.38 13.68 -6.62
CA LEU A 23 -3.72 13.14 -5.31
C LEU A 23 -2.85 13.72 -4.19
N VAL A 24 -1.55 13.88 -4.43
CA VAL A 24 -0.62 14.47 -3.46
C VAL A 24 -0.91 15.96 -3.25
N GLU A 25 -1.14 16.71 -4.33
CA GLU A 25 -1.29 18.17 -4.28
C GLU A 25 -2.69 18.63 -3.83
N HIS A 26 -3.73 17.87 -4.17
CA HIS A 26 -5.13 18.31 -4.02
C HIS A 26 -6.00 17.29 -3.27
N GLY A 27 -5.40 16.20 -2.79
CA GLY A 27 -6.12 15.15 -2.07
C GLY A 27 -7.13 14.41 -2.94
N VAL A 28 -7.93 13.56 -2.28
CA VAL A 28 -8.94 12.72 -2.95
C VAL A 28 -10.00 13.55 -3.67
N ALA A 29 -10.41 14.68 -3.08
CA ALA A 29 -11.40 15.59 -3.66
C ALA A 29 -10.93 16.24 -4.97
N GLY A 30 -9.63 16.50 -5.11
CA GLY A 30 -9.04 17.08 -6.32
C GLY A 30 -8.87 16.09 -7.47
N LEU A 31 -8.99 14.79 -7.22
CA LEU A 31 -8.72 13.72 -8.19
C LEU A 31 -9.83 13.61 -9.25
N THR A 32 -10.03 14.62 -10.09
CA THR A 32 -11.08 14.62 -11.12
C THR A 32 -10.52 14.23 -12.49
N VAL A 33 -11.38 13.72 -13.38
CA VAL A 33 -11.01 13.41 -14.78
C VAL A 33 -10.35 14.62 -15.46
N ARG A 34 -10.90 15.82 -15.26
CA ARG A 34 -10.38 17.05 -15.86
C ARG A 34 -9.02 17.43 -15.30
N ALA A 35 -8.86 17.38 -13.97
CA ALA A 35 -7.59 17.71 -13.32
C ALA A 35 -6.47 16.76 -13.78
N VAL A 36 -6.74 15.45 -13.79
CA VAL A 36 -5.74 14.46 -14.21
C VAL A 36 -5.42 14.56 -15.70
N ALA A 37 -6.42 14.79 -16.56
CA ALA A 37 -6.18 14.98 -17.99
C ALA A 37 -5.31 16.23 -18.25
N ALA A 38 -5.60 17.33 -17.55
CA ALA A 38 -4.80 18.56 -17.64
C ALA A 38 -3.36 18.32 -17.16
N GLU A 39 -3.18 17.66 -16.01
CA GLU A 39 -1.87 17.32 -15.44
C GLU A 39 -1.07 16.35 -16.33
N ALA A 40 -1.73 15.44 -17.04
CA ALA A 40 -1.10 14.53 -18.00
C ALA A 40 -0.86 15.17 -19.38
N GLY A 41 -1.34 16.40 -19.63
CA GLY A 41 -1.24 17.05 -20.94
C GLY A 41 -2.07 16.37 -22.04
N VAL A 42 -3.19 15.73 -21.68
CA VAL A 42 -4.07 15.02 -22.62
C VAL A 42 -5.51 15.55 -22.57
N ALA A 43 -6.31 15.24 -23.59
CA ALA A 43 -7.73 15.57 -23.57
C ALA A 43 -8.50 14.71 -22.55
N PRO A 44 -9.57 15.21 -21.89
CA PRO A 44 -10.38 14.44 -20.94
C PRO A 44 -10.90 13.11 -21.48
N MET A 45 -11.21 13.03 -22.78
CA MET A 45 -11.60 11.78 -23.45
C MET A 45 -10.53 10.69 -23.37
N GLY A 46 -9.25 11.04 -23.20
CA GLY A 46 -8.18 10.08 -22.97
C GLY A 46 -8.37 9.29 -21.67
N VAL A 47 -8.86 9.93 -20.60
CA VAL A 47 -9.15 9.24 -19.33
C VAL A 47 -10.29 8.25 -19.52
N TYR A 48 -11.37 8.65 -20.19
CA TYR A 48 -12.48 7.75 -20.49
C TYR A 48 -12.05 6.56 -21.34
N ASN A 49 -11.22 6.78 -22.36
CA ASN A 49 -10.78 5.71 -23.26
C ASN A 49 -9.83 4.70 -22.61
N HIS A 50 -9.07 5.08 -21.58
CA HIS A 50 -8.03 4.24 -20.98
C HIS A 50 -8.34 3.75 -19.56
N LEU A 51 -9.24 4.44 -18.86
CA LEU A 51 -9.52 4.24 -17.43
C LEU A 51 -11.02 4.34 -17.12
N ASP A 52 -11.90 4.33 -18.13
CA ASP A 52 -13.36 4.31 -17.97
C ASP A 52 -13.91 5.43 -17.07
N GLY A 53 -13.22 6.57 -17.01
CA GLY A 53 -13.64 7.75 -16.25
C GLY A 53 -13.03 7.83 -14.85
N LYS A 54 -13.80 8.35 -13.90
CA LYS A 54 -13.33 8.67 -12.54
C LYS A 54 -13.06 7.40 -11.72
N ASP A 55 -13.97 6.44 -11.76
CA ASP A 55 -13.88 5.24 -10.90
C ASP A 55 -12.74 4.34 -11.36
N GLY A 56 -12.58 4.10 -12.67
CA GLY A 56 -11.44 3.32 -13.17
C GLY A 56 -10.10 4.06 -13.04
N LEU A 57 -10.08 5.40 -13.04
CA LEU A 57 -8.89 6.17 -12.65
C LEU A 57 -8.51 5.92 -11.18
N VAL A 58 -9.48 5.98 -10.27
CA VAL A 58 -9.25 5.69 -8.85
C VAL A 58 -8.78 4.25 -8.65
N GLY A 59 -9.48 3.29 -9.27
CA GLY A 59 -9.11 1.88 -9.20
C GLY A 59 -7.69 1.61 -9.73
N ALA A 60 -7.28 2.28 -10.82
CA ALA A 60 -5.93 2.15 -11.35
C ALA A 60 -4.86 2.73 -10.42
N ILE A 61 -5.14 3.85 -9.74
CA ILE A 61 -4.24 4.45 -8.73
C ILE A 61 -4.13 3.56 -7.49
N VAL A 62 -5.25 3.00 -7.03
CA VAL A 62 -5.27 2.08 -5.88
C VAL A 62 -4.49 0.80 -6.22
N SER A 63 -4.70 0.24 -7.41
CA SER A 63 -3.95 -0.91 -7.92
C SER A 63 -2.44 -0.62 -7.98
N ASP A 64 -2.03 0.51 -8.54
CA ASP A 64 -0.61 0.94 -8.54
C ASP A 64 -0.06 1.10 -7.10
N GLY A 65 -0.88 1.62 -6.19
CA GLY A 65 -0.55 1.72 -4.77
C GLY A 65 -0.26 0.37 -4.11
N PHE A 66 -1.05 -0.67 -4.39
CA PHE A 66 -0.79 -2.02 -3.89
C PHE A 66 0.47 -2.65 -4.50
N ASP A 67 0.76 -2.39 -5.78
CA ASP A 67 2.02 -2.82 -6.40
C ASP A 67 3.24 -2.13 -5.78
N ARG A 68 3.13 -0.85 -5.42
CA ARG A 68 4.16 -0.14 -4.66
C ARG A 68 4.33 -0.72 -3.26
N LEU A 69 3.24 -0.95 -2.53
CA LEU A 69 3.31 -1.61 -1.22
C LEU A 69 4.02 -2.97 -1.31
N ARG A 70 3.66 -3.77 -2.32
CA ARG A 70 4.32 -5.05 -2.58
C ARG A 70 5.82 -4.87 -2.82
N THR A 71 6.23 -3.85 -3.56
CA THR A 71 7.65 -3.51 -3.78
C THR A 71 8.38 -3.20 -2.47
N TYR A 72 7.74 -2.47 -1.54
CA TYR A 72 8.31 -2.22 -0.21
C TYR A 72 8.49 -3.52 0.58
N LEU A 73 7.51 -4.42 0.54
CA LEU A 73 7.54 -5.68 1.26
C LEU A 73 8.59 -6.66 0.69
N THR A 74 8.69 -6.77 -0.64
CA THR A 74 9.60 -7.71 -1.31
C THR A 74 11.05 -7.22 -1.34
N ALA A 75 11.28 -5.91 -1.19
CA ALA A 75 12.62 -5.36 -0.99
C ALA A 75 13.26 -5.79 0.35
N VAL A 76 12.47 -6.28 1.32
CA VAL A 76 12.97 -6.79 2.59
C VAL A 76 13.56 -8.19 2.40
N VAL A 77 14.89 -8.23 2.35
CA VAL A 77 15.68 -9.46 2.28
C VAL A 77 16.60 -9.57 3.49
N ASP A 78 16.46 -10.65 4.24
CA ASP A 78 17.36 -11.01 5.35
C ASP A 78 17.33 -12.53 5.55
N THR A 79 18.48 -13.12 5.88
CA THR A 79 18.59 -14.56 6.16
C THR A 79 18.03 -14.91 7.53
N ASP A 80 18.09 -13.99 8.50
CA ASP A 80 17.47 -14.17 9.81
C ASP A 80 15.96 -13.90 9.73
N ALA A 81 15.16 -14.91 10.02
CA ALA A 81 13.71 -14.83 9.87
C ALA A 81 13.05 -13.83 10.81
N ARG A 82 13.60 -13.65 12.02
CA ARG A 82 13.07 -12.70 13.00
C ARG A 82 13.31 -11.26 12.54
N THR A 83 14.54 -10.98 12.10
CA THR A 83 14.91 -9.69 11.51
C THR A 83 14.07 -9.38 10.28
N ARG A 84 13.90 -10.35 9.37
CA ARG A 84 13.05 -10.20 8.18
C ARG A 84 11.60 -9.90 8.55
N PHE A 85 11.01 -10.64 9.48
CA PHE A 85 9.63 -10.45 9.92
C PHE A 85 9.40 -9.03 10.46
N ARG A 86 10.27 -8.55 11.35
CA ARG A 86 10.19 -7.18 11.89
C ARG A 86 10.42 -6.12 10.81
N ALA A 87 11.42 -6.34 9.94
CA ALA A 87 11.73 -5.43 8.85
C ALA A 87 10.56 -5.31 7.84
N SER A 88 9.81 -6.38 7.59
CA SER A 88 8.58 -6.33 6.79
C SER A 88 7.49 -5.47 7.43
N GLY A 89 7.29 -5.59 8.76
CA GLY A 89 6.41 -4.69 9.50
C GLY A 89 6.83 -3.22 9.38
N ARG A 90 8.12 -2.93 9.49
CA ARG A 90 8.66 -1.56 9.29
C ARG A 90 8.49 -1.08 7.85
N ALA A 91 8.68 -1.95 6.86
CA ALA A 91 8.49 -1.60 5.45
C ALA A 91 7.03 -1.24 5.13
N TYR A 92 6.07 -1.96 5.73
CA TYR A 92 4.64 -1.62 5.63
C TYR A 92 4.36 -0.22 6.20
N ARG A 93 4.86 0.09 7.40
CA ARG A 93 4.73 1.43 8.02
C ARG A 93 5.39 2.50 7.16
N ARG A 94 6.61 2.25 6.68
CA ARG A 94 7.34 3.19 5.84
C ARG A 94 6.59 3.51 4.56
N PHE A 95 6.00 2.51 3.89
CA PHE A 95 5.15 2.76 2.72
C PHE A 95 4.04 3.76 3.02
N ALA A 96 3.35 3.60 4.15
CA ALA A 96 2.27 4.49 4.57
C ALA A 96 2.77 5.90 4.91
N GLN A 97 3.92 6.02 5.57
CA GLN A 97 4.55 7.31 5.90
C GLN A 97 5.05 8.05 4.66
N ASP A 98 5.64 7.33 3.70
CA ASP A 98 6.15 7.89 2.45
C ASP A 98 4.98 8.24 1.49
N ASN A 99 3.80 7.64 1.67
CA ASN A 99 2.64 7.79 0.77
C ASN A 99 1.30 7.99 1.51
N PRO A 100 1.16 8.96 2.44
CA PRO A 100 0.05 9.00 3.39
C PRO A 100 -1.33 9.24 2.73
N THR A 101 -1.40 10.06 1.68
CA THR A 101 -2.66 10.31 0.95
C THR A 101 -3.07 9.13 0.09
N LEU A 102 -2.11 8.44 -0.52
CA LEU A 102 -2.35 7.22 -1.30
C LEU A 102 -2.78 6.08 -0.38
N TYR A 103 -2.10 5.90 0.76
CA TYR A 103 -2.45 4.88 1.75
C TYR A 103 -3.90 5.05 2.23
N ARG A 104 -4.31 6.29 2.57
CA ARG A 104 -5.71 6.58 2.93
C ARG A 104 -6.70 6.25 1.82
N LEU A 105 -6.35 6.54 0.56
CA LEU A 105 -7.19 6.20 -0.58
C LEU A 105 -7.33 4.69 -0.76
N MET A 106 -6.22 3.94 -0.68
CA MET A 106 -6.20 2.48 -0.87
C MET A 106 -7.08 1.72 0.12
N PHE A 107 -7.19 2.22 1.35
CA PHE A 107 -7.96 1.59 2.43
C PHE A 107 -9.24 2.39 2.76
N SER A 108 -9.68 3.26 1.86
CA SER A 108 -10.95 3.97 1.99
C SER A 108 -12.13 2.99 1.82
N PRO A 109 -13.23 3.12 2.61
CA PRO A 109 -14.42 2.29 2.46
C PRO A 109 -15.07 2.35 1.07
N ASP A 110 -14.83 3.43 0.34
CA ASP A 110 -15.40 3.67 -0.99
C ASP A 110 -14.57 3.05 -2.13
N CYS A 111 -13.43 2.42 -1.81
CA CYS A 111 -12.54 1.79 -2.78
C CYS A 111 -12.57 0.27 -2.65
N ASP A 112 -12.60 -0.43 -3.79
CA ASP A 112 -12.21 -1.84 -3.82
C ASP A 112 -10.71 -1.95 -3.53
N LEU A 113 -10.29 -3.01 -2.83
CA LEU A 113 -8.92 -3.23 -2.34
C LEU A 113 -7.96 -3.63 -3.48
N GLY A 114 -7.98 -2.90 -4.59
CA GLY A 114 -7.01 -3.01 -5.68
C GLY A 114 -7.10 -4.27 -6.55
N GLY A 115 -8.19 -5.04 -6.44
CA GLY A 115 -8.39 -6.28 -7.21
C GLY A 115 -7.21 -7.25 -7.09
N GLU A 116 -6.66 -7.67 -8.23
CA GLU A 116 -5.53 -8.60 -8.29
C GLU A 116 -4.26 -8.06 -7.57
N ALA A 117 -3.98 -6.76 -7.68
CA ALA A 117 -2.80 -6.17 -7.04
C ALA A 117 -2.89 -6.24 -5.50
N GLY A 118 -4.07 -6.03 -4.93
CA GLY A 118 -4.30 -6.20 -3.50
C GLY A 118 -4.15 -7.65 -3.04
N LEU A 119 -4.68 -8.61 -3.82
CA LEU A 119 -4.50 -10.05 -3.55
C LEU A 119 -3.03 -10.47 -3.57
N LEU A 120 -2.23 -9.92 -4.49
CA LEU A 120 -0.80 -10.18 -4.57
C LEU A 120 -0.03 -9.55 -3.40
N ALA A 121 -0.43 -8.37 -2.94
CA ALA A 121 0.14 -7.74 -1.74
C ALA A 121 -0.16 -8.59 -0.48
N LEU A 122 -1.39 -9.07 -0.32
CA LEU A 122 -1.78 -9.96 0.77
C LEU A 122 -1.04 -11.31 0.72
N SER A 123 -0.85 -11.86 -0.48
CA SER A 123 -0.04 -13.07 -0.68
C SER A 123 1.41 -12.84 -0.26
N SER A 124 1.98 -11.67 -0.54
CA SER A 124 3.35 -11.32 -0.10
C SER A 124 3.46 -11.27 1.43
N LEU A 125 2.44 -10.76 2.13
CA LEU A 125 2.36 -10.83 3.60
C LEU A 125 2.27 -12.27 4.10
N THR A 126 1.50 -13.11 3.40
CA THR A 126 1.35 -14.54 3.75
C THR A 126 2.66 -15.30 3.60
N GLU A 127 3.46 -15.00 2.57
CA GLU A 127 4.78 -15.61 2.39
C GLU A 127 5.78 -15.23 3.50
N ILE A 128 5.67 -14.01 4.05
CA ILE A 128 6.48 -13.60 5.22
C ILE A 128 6.13 -14.46 6.43
N ILE A 129 4.84 -14.72 6.68
CA ILE A 129 4.37 -15.61 7.75
C ILE A 129 4.87 -17.04 7.54
N ARG A 130 4.72 -17.59 6.32
CA ARG A 130 5.18 -18.94 5.99
C ARG A 130 6.68 -19.11 6.20
N TYR A 131 7.48 -18.12 5.78
CA TYR A 131 8.93 -18.13 5.99
C TYR A 131 9.28 -18.13 7.50
N ALA A 132 8.57 -17.33 8.29
CA ALA A 132 8.74 -17.25 9.73
C ALA A 132 8.34 -18.56 10.44
N GLN A 133 7.26 -19.22 9.99
CA GLN A 133 6.85 -20.55 10.46
C GLN A 133 7.88 -21.62 10.13
N ALA A 134 8.37 -21.66 8.89
CA ALA A 134 9.40 -22.61 8.46
C ALA A 134 10.72 -22.46 9.25
N SER A 135 10.97 -21.27 9.79
CA SER A 135 12.14 -20.95 10.62
C SER A 135 11.89 -21.15 12.12
N GLY A 136 10.70 -21.59 12.52
CA GLY A 136 10.35 -21.88 13.91
C GLY A 136 10.19 -20.65 14.81
N ILE A 137 10.01 -19.45 14.24
CA ILE A 137 9.80 -18.22 15.03
C ILE A 137 8.32 -17.82 15.15
N VAL A 138 7.45 -18.44 14.34
CA VAL A 138 5.98 -18.27 14.36
C VAL A 138 5.33 -19.64 14.52
N ARG A 139 4.27 -19.72 15.33
CA ARG A 139 3.49 -20.94 15.58
C ARG A 139 2.86 -21.51 14.31
N ALA A 140 2.65 -22.83 14.30
CA ALA A 140 2.21 -23.60 13.13
C ALA A 140 0.68 -23.57 12.86
N ASP A 141 0.02 -22.46 13.17
CA ASP A 141 -1.40 -22.26 12.84
C ASP A 141 -1.60 -21.98 11.34
N ASP A 142 -2.85 -21.79 10.89
CA ASP A 142 -3.14 -21.41 9.51
C ASP A 142 -2.42 -20.09 9.14
N PRO A 143 -1.57 -20.08 8.10
CA PRO A 143 -0.77 -18.91 7.75
C PRO A 143 -1.62 -17.74 7.27
N PHE A 144 -2.79 -17.98 6.67
CA PHE A 144 -3.66 -16.93 6.18
C PHE A 144 -4.38 -16.24 7.35
N GLU A 145 -4.90 -17.00 8.32
CA GLU A 145 -5.49 -16.44 9.54
C GLU A 145 -4.48 -15.63 10.36
N LEU A 146 -3.25 -16.12 10.50
CA LEU A 146 -2.16 -15.36 11.13
C LEU A 146 -1.81 -14.10 10.33
N THR A 147 -1.81 -14.18 9.00
CA THR A 147 -1.58 -13.01 8.14
C THR A 147 -2.62 -11.93 8.41
N LEU A 148 -3.90 -12.28 8.43
CA LEU A 148 -4.98 -11.32 8.70
C LEU A 148 -4.86 -10.71 10.10
N SER A 149 -4.48 -11.51 11.09
CA SER A 149 -4.29 -11.05 12.48
C SER A 149 -3.12 -10.07 12.59
N VAL A 150 -1.95 -10.46 12.08
CA VAL A 150 -0.74 -9.62 12.07
C VAL A 150 -0.95 -8.35 11.26
N TRP A 151 -1.53 -8.48 10.06
CA TRP A 151 -1.86 -7.34 9.20
C TRP A 151 -2.82 -6.39 9.89
N SER A 152 -3.86 -6.88 10.57
CA SER A 152 -4.80 -6.03 11.31
C SER A 152 -4.12 -5.21 12.39
N CYS A 153 -3.19 -5.81 13.16
CA CYS A 153 -2.42 -5.10 14.17
C CYS A 153 -1.51 -4.02 13.57
N VAL A 154 -0.75 -4.37 12.52
CA VAL A 154 0.16 -3.44 11.84
C VAL A 154 -0.61 -2.31 11.15
N HIS A 155 -1.65 -2.66 10.39
CA HIS A 155 -2.51 -1.71 9.68
C HIS A 155 -3.19 -0.76 10.66
N GLY A 156 -3.77 -1.28 11.75
CA GLY A 156 -4.40 -0.46 12.79
C GLY A 156 -3.41 0.51 13.45
N ALA A 157 -2.21 0.04 13.77
CA ALA A 157 -1.16 0.89 14.34
C ALA A 157 -0.77 2.04 13.39
N VAL A 158 -0.53 1.72 12.12
CA VAL A 158 -0.15 2.69 11.09
C VAL A 158 -1.28 3.68 10.80
N SER A 159 -2.52 3.20 10.67
CA SER A 159 -3.69 4.06 10.43
C SER A 159 -3.90 5.03 11.60
N LEU A 160 -3.78 4.56 12.84
CA LEU A 160 -3.84 5.43 14.02
C LEU A 160 -2.68 6.44 14.06
N GLU A 161 -1.46 6.06 13.68
CA GLU A 161 -0.33 6.98 13.62
C GLU A 161 -0.54 8.11 12.58
N LEU A 162 -1.18 7.80 11.46
CA LEU A 162 -1.46 8.77 10.40
C LEU A 162 -2.62 9.70 10.75
N ASP A 163 -3.67 9.21 11.41
CA ASP A 163 -4.93 9.93 11.58
C ASP A 163 -5.17 10.45 13.01
N ALA A 164 -4.62 9.79 14.03
CA ALA A 164 -4.86 10.17 15.41
C ALA A 164 -3.71 11.01 15.98
N SER A 165 -4.09 12.14 16.58
CA SER A 165 -3.22 12.81 17.55
C SER A 165 -3.35 12.04 18.87
N SER A 166 -2.27 11.41 19.33
CA SER A 166 -2.23 10.89 20.69
C SER A 166 -2.52 12.06 21.66
N PRO A 167 -3.38 11.88 22.68
CA PRO A 167 -3.69 12.93 23.65
C PRO A 167 -2.48 13.31 24.52
N ILE A 168 -1.40 12.53 24.47
CA ILE A 168 -0.12 12.77 25.12
C ILE A 168 1.03 12.70 24.11
N PRO A 169 2.13 13.44 24.30
CA PRO A 169 3.35 13.27 23.51
C PRO A 169 3.84 11.82 23.61
N VAL A 170 4.07 11.19 22.47
CA VAL A 170 4.63 9.84 22.37
C VAL A 170 5.77 9.81 21.36
N ASP A 171 6.79 9.02 21.66
CA ASP A 171 7.77 8.61 20.66
C ASP A 171 7.11 7.54 19.77
N ARG A 172 6.73 7.95 18.55
CA ARG A 172 6.01 7.08 17.60
C ARG A 172 6.84 5.88 17.16
N ASP A 173 8.17 6.05 17.06
CA ASP A 173 9.05 4.96 16.66
C ASP A 173 9.16 3.94 17.80
N ALA A 174 9.35 4.39 19.04
CA ALA A 174 9.36 3.50 20.20
C ALA A 174 8.02 2.77 20.39
N VAL A 175 6.89 3.46 20.19
CA VAL A 175 5.55 2.83 20.25
C VAL A 175 5.41 1.77 19.17
N TYR A 176 5.82 2.06 17.93
CA TYR A 176 5.71 1.09 16.84
C TYR A 176 6.58 -0.15 17.07
N GLU A 177 7.82 0.03 17.55
CA GLU A 177 8.68 -1.10 17.93
C GLU A 177 8.06 -1.95 19.06
N SER A 178 7.44 -1.31 20.06
CA SER A 178 6.70 -2.01 21.10
C SER A 178 5.50 -2.80 20.55
N ILE A 179 4.84 -2.31 19.50
CA ILE A 179 3.75 -3.03 18.83
C ILE A 179 4.30 -4.26 18.10
N LEU A 180 5.44 -4.14 17.41
CA LEU A 180 6.11 -5.30 16.80
C LEU A 180 6.48 -6.35 17.84
N ASP A 181 6.95 -5.95 19.03
CA ASP A 181 7.24 -6.87 20.13
C ASP A 181 5.98 -7.62 20.63
N VAL A 182 4.85 -6.92 20.72
CA VAL A 182 3.56 -7.53 21.11
C VAL A 182 3.11 -8.54 20.05
N ILE A 183 3.18 -8.17 18.77
CA ILE A 183 2.82 -9.06 17.66
C ILE A 183 3.70 -10.31 17.69
N GLU A 184 5.02 -10.13 17.75
CA GLU A 184 6.01 -11.21 17.73
C GLU A 184 5.82 -12.20 18.89
N ARG A 185 5.54 -11.70 20.10
CA ARG A 185 5.18 -12.56 21.25
C ARG A 185 3.86 -13.27 21.03
N GLY A 186 2.86 -12.60 20.46
CA GLY A 186 1.52 -13.16 20.23
C GLY A 186 1.49 -14.29 19.19
N VAL A 187 2.44 -14.31 18.26
CA VAL A 187 2.54 -15.34 17.22
C VAL A 187 3.66 -16.35 17.47
N ALA A 188 4.41 -16.24 18.56
CA ALA A 188 5.51 -17.14 18.87
C ALA A 188 5.01 -18.60 19.08
N PRO A 189 5.86 -19.61 18.81
CA PRO A 189 5.56 -21.00 19.14
C PRO A 189 5.30 -21.17 20.65
N THR A 190 4.34 -22.02 20.99
CA THR A 190 4.04 -22.44 22.37
C THR A 190 5.06 -23.42 22.92
#